data_AF-A0A2D6BQC5-F1
#
_entry.id   AF-A0A2D6BQC5-F1
#
_cell.length_a   1.000
_cell.length_b   1.000
_cell.length_c   1.000
_cell.angle_alpha   90.00
_cell.angle_beta   90.00
_cell.angle_gamma   90.00
#
_symmetry.space_group_name_H-M   'P 1'
#
loop_
_entity.id
_entity.type
_entity.pdbx_description
1 polymer ?
#
loop_
_entity_poly.entity_id
_entity_poly.type
_entity_poly.pdbx_seq_one_letter_code
_entity_poly.pdbx_strand_id
1 'polypeptide(L)'
;MKWLRRLIVTALLAAFAYVSYRLPQDNAVLVNVDLIAWQAPPVPLWMALGLAFFAGVLCASAGLIYKLATKSLVARRYRKTVAGLESEIHQLRNLPLAGSEAAPVVEEAPAPDPS
;
A
#
# COMPACT_ATOMS: atom_id res chain seq x y z
N MET A 1 3.98 -17.55 -15.32
CA MET A 1 3.30 -16.33 -14.77
C MET A 1 3.81 -15.01 -15.40
N LYS A 2 5.11 -14.68 -15.33
CA LYS A 2 5.63 -13.39 -15.84
C LYS A 2 5.48 -13.21 -17.36
N TRP A 3 5.63 -14.30 -18.14
CA TRP A 3 5.46 -14.30 -19.59
C TRP A 3 4.01 -14.10 -20.03
N LEU A 4 3.08 -14.83 -19.40
CA LEU A 4 1.64 -14.65 -19.64
C LEU A 4 1.19 -13.23 -19.32
N ARG A 5 1.66 -12.66 -18.21
CA ARG A 5 1.37 -11.26 -17.85
C ARG A 5 1.91 -10.28 -18.90
N ARG A 6 3.11 -10.50 -19.44
CA ARG A 6 3.67 -9.68 -20.51
C ARG A 6 2.83 -9.76 -21.78
N LEU A 7 2.42 -10.97 -22.19
CA LEU A 7 1.58 -11.17 -23.37
C LEU A 7 0.21 -10.48 -23.23
N ILE A 8 -0.43 -10.59 -22.06
CA ILE A 8 -1.70 -9.92 -21.79
C ILE A 8 -1.53 -8.40 -21.87
N VAL A 9 -0.47 -7.85 -21.26
CA VAL A 9 -0.21 -6.40 -21.30
C VAL A 9 0.07 -5.94 -22.73
N THR A 10 0.88 -6.66 -23.51
CA THR A 10 1.15 -6.31 -24.90
C THR A 10 -0.09 -6.41 -25.77
N ALA A 11 -0.94 -7.42 -25.57
CA ALA A 11 -2.20 -7.57 -26.30
C ALA A 11 -3.17 -6.44 -25.98
N LEU A 12 -3.30 -6.07 -24.70
CA LEU A 12 -4.11 -4.92 -24.27
C LEU A 12 -3.62 -3.61 -24.89
N LEU A 13 -2.30 -3.40 -24.92
CA LEU A 13 -1.71 -2.18 -25.48
C LEU A 13 -1.90 -2.11 -27.00
N ALA A 14 -1.73 -3.22 -27.70
CA ALA A 14 -2.01 -3.32 -29.13
C ALA A 14 -3.49 -3.12 -29.44
N ALA A 15 -4.39 -3.74 -28.67
CA ALA A 15 -5.83 -3.56 -28.80
C ALA A 15 -6.22 -2.10 -28.55
N PHE A 16 -5.68 -1.46 -27.51
CA PHE A 16 -5.90 -0.05 -27.21
C PHE A 16 -5.44 0.84 -28.37
N ALA A 17 -4.22 0.65 -28.87
CA ALA A 17 -3.70 1.41 -30.01
C ALA A 17 -4.56 1.23 -31.27
N TYR A 18 -5.00 0.00 -31.55
CA TYR A 18 -5.87 -0.30 -32.69
C TYR A 18 -7.23 0.39 -32.57
N VAL A 19 -7.87 0.28 -31.39
CA VAL A 19 -9.15 0.91 -31.08
C VAL A 19 -9.03 2.43 -31.20
N SER A 20 -7.98 3.04 -30.65
CA SER A 20 -7.73 4.48 -30.75
C SER A 20 -7.50 4.97 -32.18
N TYR A 21 -6.91 4.14 -33.04
CA TYR A 21 -6.72 4.48 -34.45
C TYR A 21 -7.99 4.33 -35.29
N ARG A 22 -8.77 3.27 -35.03
CA ARG A 22 -9.96 2.91 -35.81
C ARG A 22 -11.18 3.75 -35.46
N LEU A 23 -11.41 4.03 -34.17
CA LEU A 23 -12.61 4.74 -33.70
C LEU A 23 -12.83 6.12 -34.35
N PRO A 24 -11.81 6.99 -34.47
CA PRO A 24 -11.99 8.31 -35.06
C PRO A 24 -12.38 8.26 -36.55
N GLN A 25 -11.94 7.24 -37.28
CA GLN A 25 -12.20 7.09 -38.71
C GLN A 25 -13.63 6.65 -38.99
N ASP A 26 -14.14 5.71 -38.19
CA ASP A 26 -15.44 5.09 -38.41
C ASP A 26 -16.58 5.79 -37.63
N ASN A 27 -16.27 6.66 -36.66
CA ASN A 27 -17.26 7.24 -35.73
C ASN A 27 -17.08 8.76 -35.51
N ALA A 28 -16.97 9.54 -36.59
CA ALA A 28 -16.86 11.00 -36.53
C ALA A 28 -18.21 11.72 -36.30
N VAL A 29 -19.18 11.06 -35.66
CA VAL A 29 -20.47 11.67 -35.34
C VAL A 29 -20.28 12.73 -34.26
N LEU A 30 -20.59 13.97 -34.62
CA LEU A 30 -20.52 15.12 -33.73
C LEU A 30 -21.74 15.16 -32.81
N VAL A 31 -21.51 15.42 -31.53
CA VAL A 31 -22.55 15.54 -30.51
C VAL A 31 -22.32 16.81 -29.71
N ASN A 32 -23.41 17.52 -29.41
CA ASN A 32 -23.39 18.66 -28.50
C ASN A 32 -23.40 18.14 -27.06
N VAL A 33 -22.43 18.59 -26.27
CA VAL A 33 -22.34 18.23 -24.86
C VAL A 33 -22.76 19.42 -24.02
N ASP A 34 -23.96 19.32 -23.46
CA ASP A 34 -24.51 20.30 -22.54
C ASP A 34 -24.07 19.96 -21.12
N LEU A 35 -23.27 20.83 -20.51
CA LEU A 35 -22.94 20.79 -19.09
C LEU A 35 -23.89 21.73 -18.33
N ILE A 36 -23.97 21.55 -17.00
CA ILE A 36 -24.93 22.22 -16.11
C ILE A 36 -24.96 23.75 -16.29
N ALA A 37 -23.83 24.39 -16.62
CA ALA A 37 -23.74 25.84 -16.83
C ALA A 37 -22.97 26.24 -18.10
N TRP A 38 -22.64 25.28 -18.98
CA TRP A 38 -21.80 25.55 -20.13
C TRP A 38 -22.11 24.62 -21.30
N GLN A 39 -22.18 25.18 -22.51
CA GLN A 39 -22.30 24.42 -23.74
C GLN A 39 -20.92 24.22 -24.34
N ALA A 40 -20.48 22.97 -24.40
CA ALA A 40 -19.22 22.65 -25.04
C ALA A 40 -19.39 22.70 -26.57
N PRO A 41 -18.32 23.04 -27.32
CA PRO A 41 -18.30 22.88 -28.76
C PRO A 41 -18.66 21.45 -29.17
N PRO A 42 -19.27 21.23 -30.36
CA PRO A 42 -19.57 19.90 -30.86
C PRO A 42 -18.29 19.06 -30.92
N VAL A 43 -18.28 17.96 -30.18
CA VAL A 43 -17.15 17.03 -30.11
C VAL A 43 -17.55 15.67 -30.67
N PRO A 44 -16.59 14.90 -31.22
CA PRO A 44 -16.87 13.54 -31.63
C PRO A 44 -17.34 12.70 -30.44
N LEU A 45 -18.39 11.90 -30.65
CA LEU A 45 -18.98 11.05 -29.61
C LEU A 45 -17.94 10.19 -28.89
N TRP A 46 -17.00 9.61 -29.64
CA TRP A 46 -15.96 8.76 -29.08
C TRP A 46 -15.04 9.50 -28.09
N MET A 47 -14.74 10.77 -28.35
CA MET A 47 -13.94 11.59 -27.44
C MET A 47 -14.72 11.89 -26.16
N ALA A 48 -15.99 12.26 -26.30
CA ALA A 48 -16.85 12.56 -25.15
C ALA A 48 -16.99 11.33 -24.23
N LEU A 49 -17.26 10.16 -24.82
CA LEU A 49 -17.40 8.90 -24.09
C LEU A 49 -16.07 8.46 -23.46
N GLY A 50 -14.98 8.56 -24.21
CA GLY A 50 -13.64 8.23 -23.73
C GLY A 50 -13.22 9.11 -22.56
N LEU A 51 -13.39 10.42 -22.66
CA LEU A 51 -13.09 11.37 -21.58
C LEU A 51 -13.94 11.11 -20.35
N ALA A 52 -15.24 10.86 -20.50
CA ALA A 52 -16.13 10.54 -19.38
C ALA A 52 -15.68 9.25 -18.67
N PHE A 53 -15.32 8.21 -19.44
CA PHE A 53 -14.78 6.97 -18.89
C PHE A 53 -13.47 7.20 -18.13
N PHE A 54 -12.50 7.89 -18.74
CA PHE A 54 -11.21 8.18 -18.09
C PHE A 54 -11.37 9.05 -16.85
N ALA A 55 -12.27 10.03 -16.86
CA ALA A 55 -12.59 10.83 -15.68
C ALA A 55 -13.14 9.95 -14.55
N GLY A 56 -14.04 9.00 -14.86
CA GLY A 56 -14.55 8.03 -13.91
C GLY A 56 -13.45 7.13 -13.32
N VAL A 57 -12.58 6.59 -14.19
CA VAL A 57 -11.44 5.74 -13.77
C VAL A 57 -10.47 6.52 -12.89
N LEU A 58 -10.14 7.77 -13.26
CA LEU A 58 -9.27 8.62 -12.46
C LEU A 58 -9.87 8.87 -11.07
N CYS A 59 -11.15 9.22 -11.01
CA CYS A 59 -11.84 9.48 -9.75
C CYS A 59 -11.88 8.22 -8.85
N ALA A 60 -12.21 7.06 -9.42
CA ALA A 60 -12.21 5.79 -8.70
C ALA A 60 -10.81 5.39 -8.22
N SER A 61 -9.79 5.54 -9.07
CA SER A 61 -8.39 5.23 -8.74
C SER A 61 -7.86 6.12 -7.63
N ALA A 62 -8.20 7.43 -7.64
CA ALA A 62 -7.82 8.36 -6.59
C ALA A 62 -8.40 7.93 -5.24
N GLY A 63 -9.67 7.52 -5.22
CA GLY A 63 -10.32 7.00 -4.01
C GLY A 63 -9.64 5.74 -3.45
N LEU A 64 -9.27 4.80 -4.32
CA LEU A 64 -8.55 3.58 -3.93
C LEU A 64 -7.14 3.88 -3.42
N ILE A 65 -6.38 4.72 -4.12
CA ILE A 65 -5.02 5.13 -3.72
C ILE A 65 -5.06 5.81 -2.36
N TYR A 66 -6.03 6.70 -2.13
CA TYR A 66 -6.20 7.38 -0.84
C TYR A 66 -6.46 6.37 0.30
N LYS A 67 -7.37 5.41 0.10
CA LYS A 67 -7.63 4.35 1.09
C LYS A 67 -6.41 3.47 1.34
N LEU A 68 -5.61 3.19 0.32
CA LEU A 68 -4.41 2.38 0.47
C LEU A 68 -3.30 3.14 1.20
N ALA A 69 -3.11 4.42 0.88
CA ALA A 69 -2.13 5.30 1.51
C ALA A 69 -2.44 5.51 3.00
N THR A 70 -3.71 5.73 3.36
CA THR A 70 -4.12 5.84 4.75
C THR A 70 -3.88 4.55 5.53
N LYS A 71 -4.24 3.39 4.96
CA LYS A 71 -3.96 2.08 5.57
C LYS A 71 -2.47 1.82 5.76
N SER A 72 -1.62 2.20 4.81
CA SER A 72 -0.17 1.97 4.91
C SER A 72 0.47 2.81 6.02
N LEU A 73 0.05 4.07 6.18
CA LEU A 73 0.49 4.94 7.26
C LEU A 73 0.08 4.39 8.64
N VAL A 74 -1.18 3.96 8.76
CA VAL A 74 -1.71 3.34 9.97
C VAL A 74 -0.95 2.05 10.30
N ALA A 75 -0.71 1.17 9.33
CA ALA A 75 0.08 -0.04 9.52
C ALA A 75 1.52 0.25 9.94
N ARG A 76 2.14 1.34 9.44
CA ARG A 76 3.48 1.76 9.86
C ARG A 76 3.50 2.23 11.31
N ARG A 77 2.46 2.95 11.74
CA ARG A 77 2.30 3.37 13.14
C ARG A 77 2.13 2.17 14.07
N TYR A 78 1.24 1.23 13.73
CA TYR A 78 1.03 0.03 14.54
C TYR A 78 2.30 -0.82 14.68
N ARG A 79 3.09 -0.99 13.62
CA ARG A 79 4.37 -1.71 13.70
C ARG A 79 5.35 -1.09 14.69
N LYS A 80 5.42 0.25 14.74
CA LYS A 80 6.26 0.95 15.72
C LYS A 80 5.76 0.74 17.15
N THR A 81 4.44 0.78 17.37
CA THR A 81 3.85 0.55 18.68
C THR A 81 4.09 -0.88 19.17
N VAL A 82 3.91 -1.88 18.30
CA VAL A 82 4.19 -3.29 18.63
C VAL A 82 5.66 -3.49 19.02
N ALA A 83 6.60 -2.95 18.24
CA ALA A 83 8.03 -3.05 18.56
C ALA A 83 8.39 -2.38 19.91
N GLY A 84 7.75 -1.25 20.24
CA GLY A 84 7.90 -0.59 21.55
C GLY A 84 7.40 -1.48 22.68
N LEU A 85 6.17 -1.99 22.58
CA LEU A 85 5.57 -2.88 23.58
C LEU A 85 6.36 -4.18 23.75
N GLU A 86 6.86 -4.77 22.67
CA GLU A 86 7.74 -5.95 22.73
C GLU A 86 9.04 -5.65 23.50
N SER A 87 9.62 -4.46 23.31
CA SER A 87 10.82 -4.05 24.04
C SER A 87 10.56 -3.84 25.54
N GLU A 88 9.40 -3.28 25.90
CA GLU A 88 8.98 -3.10 27.29
C GLU A 88 8.76 -4.46 27.97
N ILE A 89 8.06 -5.39 27.31
CA ILE A 89 7.88 -6.76 27.81
C ILE A 89 9.25 -7.43 27.99
N HIS A 90 10.17 -7.26 27.05
CA HIS A 90 11.50 -7.84 27.14
C HIS A 90 12.28 -7.30 28.35
N GLN A 91 12.19 -5.99 28.61
CA GLN A 91 12.78 -5.36 29.79
C GLN A 91 12.16 -5.90 31.08
N LEU A 92 10.82 -5.93 31.17
CA LEU A 92 10.10 -6.46 32.34
C LEU A 92 10.42 -7.94 32.60
N ARG A 93 10.66 -8.73 31.55
CA ARG A 93 11.01 -10.15 31.68
C ARG A 93 12.46 -10.37 32.11
N ASN A 94 13.36 -9.45 31.76
CA ASN A 94 14.78 -9.52 32.12
C ASN A 94 15.11 -8.67 33.35
N LEU A 95 14.11 -8.09 34.02
CA LEU A 95 14.34 -7.39 35.27
C LEU A 95 14.82 -8.41 36.31
N PRO A 96 15.97 -8.18 36.96
CA PRO A 96 16.41 -9.05 38.03
C PRO A 96 15.34 -9.04 39.11
N LEU A 97 14.83 -10.22 39.46
CA LEU A 97 13.90 -10.39 40.57
C LEU A 97 14.56 -9.77 41.81
N ALA A 98 13.97 -8.69 42.32
CA ALA A 98 14.38 -8.06 43.56
C ALA A 98 14.26 -9.10 44.68
N GLY A 99 15.34 -9.83 44.94
CA GLY A 99 15.37 -10.97 45.85
C GLY A 99 16.37 -12.08 45.50
N SER A 100 16.84 -12.18 44.26
CA SER A 100 17.87 -13.18 43.91
C SER A 100 19.28 -12.60 44.05
N GLU A 101 19.82 -12.74 45.26
CA GLU A 101 21.18 -13.22 45.46
C GLU A 101 22.35 -12.23 45.27
N ALA A 102 22.51 -11.36 46.27
CA ALA A 102 23.79 -11.27 46.95
C ALA A 102 23.72 -12.16 48.20
N ALA A 103 23.59 -13.48 48.02
CA ALA A 103 23.91 -14.41 49.10
C ALA A 103 25.44 -14.39 49.22
N PRO A 104 26.02 -14.02 50.37
CA PRO A 104 27.46 -14.06 50.53
C PRO A 104 27.90 -15.51 50.37
N VAL A 105 28.77 -15.74 49.39
CA VAL A 105 29.53 -16.99 49.26
C VAL A 105 30.30 -17.14 50.57
N VAL A 106 29.84 -18.03 51.44
CA VAL A 106 30.55 -18.40 52.67
C VAL A 106 31.77 -19.19 52.21
N GLU A 107 32.91 -18.49 52.15
CA GLU A 107 34.23 -19.07 51.97
C GLU A 107 34.55 -19.90 53.23
N GLU A 108 34.27 -21.20 53.15
CA GLU A 108 34.55 -22.18 54.18
C GLU A 108 36.07 -22.30 54.34
N ALA A 109 36.60 -21.72 55.41
CA ALA A 109 38.02 -21.74 55.74
C ALA A 109 38.55 -23.18 55.87
N PRO A 110 39.72 -23.50 55.31
CA PRO A 110 40.29 -24.84 55.38
C PRO A 110 40.59 -25.20 56.84
N ALA A 111 40.07 -26.36 57.27
CA ALA A 111 40.27 -26.92 58.59
C ALA A 111 41.76 -27.17 58.88
N PRO A 112 42.24 -26.96 60.13
CA PRO A 112 43.64 -27.15 60.47
C PRO A 112 44.06 -28.63 60.41
N ASP A 113 45.23 -28.86 59.83
CA ASP A 113 45.87 -30.18 59.65
C ASP A 113 46.04 -30.93 60.98
N PRO A 114 45.58 -32.18 61.12
CA PRO A 114 45.94 -33.03 62.24
C PRO A 114 47.37 -33.54 62.08
N SER A 115 48.18 -33.28 63.11
CA SER A 115 49.60 -33.63 63.26
C SER A 115 49.87 -35.13 63.32
#